data_AF-X0QWC3-F1
#
_entry.id   AF-X0QWC3-F1
#
_cell.length_a   1.000
_cell.length_b   1.000
_cell.length_c   1.000
_cell.angle_alpha   90.00
_cell.angle_beta   90.00
_cell.angle_gamma   90.00
#
_symmetry.space_group_name_H-M   'P 1'
#
loop_
_entity.id
_entity.type
_entity.pdbx_description
1 polymer ?
#
loop_
_entity_poly.entity_id
_entity_poly.type
_entity_poly.pdbx_seq_one_letter_code
_entity_poly.pdbx_strand_id
1 'polypeptide(L)' 'MRLPLTVKKRDKRRSSSVLEVIPGLGEKRRRDLLNHFGGMQQLLGASQQELAGVQGIGPVLAKTVYKVLHE' A
#
# COMPACT_ATOMS: atom_id res chain seq x y z
N MET A 1 -15.41 -31.84 -11.46
CA MET A 1 -14.57 -30.76 -12.03
C MET A 1 -15.15 -29.40 -11.64
N ARG A 2 -14.28 -28.45 -11.23
CA ARG A 2 -14.50 -27.03 -10.86
C ARG A 2 -14.80 -26.72 -9.38
N LEU A 3 -13.72 -26.61 -8.60
CA LEU A 3 -13.65 -25.73 -7.43
C LEU A 3 -13.37 -24.29 -7.93
N PRO A 4 -14.16 -23.27 -7.55
CA PRO A 4 -13.72 -21.89 -7.64
C PRO A 4 -12.82 -21.56 -6.44
N LEU A 5 -11.51 -21.49 -6.66
CA LEU A 5 -10.59 -20.83 -5.74
C LEU A 5 -10.65 -19.32 -6.00
N THR A 6 -11.62 -18.62 -5.41
CA THR A 6 -11.62 -17.16 -5.50
C THR A 6 -11.69 -16.50 -4.12
N VAL A 7 -10.69 -15.65 -3.91
CA VAL A 7 -10.48 -14.64 -2.86
C VAL A 7 -10.25 -15.13 -1.43
N LYS A 8 -8.99 -15.50 -1.15
CA LYS A 8 -8.39 -15.41 0.20
C LYS A 8 -8.47 -13.96 0.71
N LYS A 9 -9.58 -13.60 1.35
CA LYS A 9 -9.71 -12.38 2.17
C LYS A 9 -8.95 -12.51 3.49
N ARG A 10 -7.61 -12.57 3.45
CA ARG A 10 -6.79 -12.60 4.67
C ARG A 10 -5.57 -11.67 4.67
N ASP A 11 -5.58 -10.61 3.87
CA ASP A 11 -4.46 -9.64 3.89
C ASP A 11 -4.71 -8.39 4.74
N LYS A 12 -5.97 -8.11 5.12
CA LYS A 12 -6.37 -6.83 5.72
C LYS A 12 -5.71 -6.47 7.07
N ARG A 13 -5.06 -7.43 7.74
CA ARG A 13 -4.31 -7.18 9.00
C ARG A 13 -2.80 -7.11 8.83
N ARG A 14 -2.24 -7.59 7.71
CA ARG A 14 -0.79 -7.57 7.50
C ARG A 14 -0.35 -6.24 6.89
N SER A 15 -1.14 -5.70 5.97
CA SER A 15 -0.83 -4.47 5.21
C SER A 15 -0.73 -3.21 6.09
N SER A 16 -1.49 -3.12 7.19
CA SER A 16 -1.40 -2.00 8.13
C SER A 16 -0.09 -1.97 8.90
N SER A 17 0.41 -3.14 9.32
CA SER A 17 1.67 -3.23 10.05
C SER A 17 2.86 -2.84 9.17
N VAL A 18 2.88 -3.24 7.89
CA VAL A 18 4.02 -2.93 7.00
C VAL A 18 4.17 -1.44 6.72
N LEU A 19 3.06 -0.72 6.58
CA LEU A 19 3.06 0.75 6.47
C LEU A 19 3.41 1.45 7.79
N GLU A 20 3.36 0.75 8.93
CA GLU A 20 3.71 1.27 10.25
C GLU A 20 5.20 1.14 10.54
N VAL A 21 5.87 0.16 9.92
CA VAL A 21 7.33 0.01 10.00
C VAL A 21 8.05 1.12 9.23
N ILE A 22 7.37 1.82 8.31
CA ILE A 22 8.01 2.83 7.46
C ILE A 22 8.17 4.13 8.27
N PRO A 23 9.41 4.50 8.65
CA PRO A 23 9.66 5.70 9.40
C PRO A 23 9.26 6.92 8.56
N GLY A 24 8.39 7.76 9.10
CA GLY A 24 7.84 8.92 8.41
C GLY A 24 6.56 8.66 7.63
N LEU A 25 6.03 7.43 7.54
CA LEU A 25 4.70 7.18 6.97
C LEU A 25 3.64 7.23 8.07
N GLY A 26 3.46 8.41 8.65
CA GLY A 26 2.44 8.64 9.68
C GLY A 26 1.01 8.41 9.17
N GLU A 27 0.06 8.33 10.10
CA GLU A 27 -1.37 8.13 9.85
C GLU A 27 -1.96 9.07 8.78
N LYS A 28 -1.52 10.33 8.74
CA LYS A 28 -1.92 11.31 7.71
C LYS A 28 -1.57 10.85 6.31
N ARG A 29 -0.32 10.44 6.07
CA ARG A 29 0.16 9.99 4.75
C ARG A 29 -0.48 8.67 4.34
N ARG A 30 -0.74 7.78 5.32
CA ARG A 30 -1.46 6.53 5.08
C ARG A 30 -2.89 6.78 4.62
N ARG A 31 -3.60 7.72 5.27
CA ARG A 31 -4.93 8.18 4.84
C ARG A 31 -4.88 8.84 3.47
N ASP A 32 -3.89 9.67 3.20
CA ASP A 32 -3.74 10.33 1.90
C ASP A 32 -3.56 9.31 0.78
N LEU A 33 -2.69 8.31 0.97
CA LEU A 33 -2.52 7.17 0.07
C LEU A 33 -3.85 6.41 -0.12
N LEU A 34 -4.54 6.06 0.96
CA LEU A 34 -5.82 5.34 0.87
C LEU A 34 -6.90 6.15 0.14
N ASN A 35 -6.95 7.47 0.36
CA ASN A 35 -7.88 8.37 -0.31
C ASN A 35 -7.51 8.55 -1.79
N HIS A 36 -6.22 8.66 -2.10
CA HIS A 36 -5.72 8.86 -3.46
C HIS A 36 -5.97 7.62 -4.33
N PHE A 37 -5.62 6.44 -3.82
CA PHE A 37 -5.79 5.17 -4.53
C PHE A 37 -7.20 4.59 -4.39
N GLY A 38 -8.03 5.10 -3.48
CA GLY A 38 -9.39 4.60 -3.26
C GLY A 38 -9.45 3.25 -2.50
N GLY A 39 -8.33 2.82 -1.91
CA GLY A 39 -8.30 1.66 -1.01
C GLY A 39 -6.99 0.88 -1.02
N MET A 40 -6.88 -0.08 -0.09
CA MET A 40 -5.65 -0.88 0.05
C MET A 40 -5.36 -1.78 -1.14
N GLN A 41 -6.38 -2.31 -1.82
CA GLN A 41 -6.14 -3.16 -3.00
C GLN A 41 -5.45 -2.39 -4.14
N GLN A 42 -5.84 -1.13 -4.33
CA GLN A 42 -5.23 -0.27 -5.34
C GLN A 42 -3.83 0.15 -4.90
N LEU A 43 -3.64 0.47 -3.62
CA LEU A 43 -2.33 0.77 -3.06
C LEU A 43 -1.35 -0.40 -3.19
N LEU A 44 -1.81 -1.64 -3.01
CA LEU A 44 -1.01 -2.86 -3.19
C LEU A 44 -0.62 -3.10 -4.64
N GLY A 45 -1.43 -2.65 -5.60
CA GLY A 45 -1.13 -2.70 -7.03
C GLY A 45 -0.43 -1.45 -7.57
N ALA A 46 -0.23 -0.43 -6.72
CA ALA A 46 0.30 0.86 -7.14
C ALA A 46 1.80 0.76 -7.45
N SER A 47 2.20 1.40 -8.54
CA SER A 47 3.62 1.49 -8.90
C SER A 47 4.35 2.50 -8.03
N GLN A 48 5.66 2.34 -7.88
CA GLN A 48 6.52 3.29 -7.17
C GLN A 48 6.31 4.75 -7.63
N GLN A 49 6.10 4.97 -8.93
CA GLN A 49 5.87 6.30 -9.48
C GLN A 49 4.54 6.90 -9.00
N GLU A 50 3.47 6.10 -8.93
CA GLU A 50 2.18 6.58 -8.42
C GLU A 50 2.26 6.89 -6.93
N LEU A 51 2.93 6.02 -6.16
CA LEU A 51 3.18 6.26 -4.74
C LEU A 51 3.94 7.59 -4.53
N ALA A 52 4.92 7.90 -5.37
CA ALA A 52 5.68 9.16 -5.33
C ALA A 52 4.89 10.39 -5.79
N GLY A 53 3.77 10.19 -6.49
CA GLY A 53 2.86 11.25 -6.91
C GLY A 53 1.88 11.68 -5.82
N VAL A 54 1.76 10.91 -4.73
CA VAL A 54 0.83 11.22 -3.64
C VAL A 54 1.36 12.36 -2.78
N GLN A 55 0.47 13.25 -2.38
CA GLN A 55 0.83 14.44 -1.64
C GLN A 55 1.43 14.08 -0.27
N GLY A 56 2.70 14.44 -0.08
CA GLY A 56 3.44 14.13 1.14
C GLY A 56 4.16 12.77 1.12
N ILE A 57 4.07 11.99 0.04
CA ILE A 57 4.92 10.83 -0.22
C ILE A 57 5.96 11.23 -1.27
N GLY A 58 7.19 11.47 -0.83
CA GLY A 58 8.30 11.72 -1.75
C GLY A 58 8.81 10.43 -2.43
N PRO A 59 9.71 10.55 -3.42
CA PRO A 59 10.28 9.42 -4.14
C PRO A 59 11.02 8.42 -3.23
N VAL A 60 11.60 8.92 -2.14
CA VAL A 60 12.29 8.09 -1.13
C VAL A 60 11.28 7.22 -0.38
N LEU A 61 10.19 7.81 0.12
CA LEU A 61 9.13 7.07 0.82
C LEU A 61 8.43 6.09 -0.12
N ALA A 62 8.12 6.52 -1.35
CA ALA A 62 7.51 5.68 -2.36
C ALA A 62 8.34 4.43 -2.66
N LYS A 63 9.67 4.58 -2.76
CA LYS A 63 10.59 3.45 -2.93
C LYS A 63 10.48 2.45 -1.78
N THR A 64 10.48 2.95 -0.54
CA THR A 64 10.38 2.11 0.65
C THR A 64 9.03 1.40 0.71
N VAL A 65 7.93 2.12 0.48
CA VAL A 65 6.58 1.56 0.43
C VAL A 65 6.48 0.47 -0.63
N TYR A 66 6.92 0.77 -1.85
CA TYR A 66 6.90 -0.18 -2.95
C TYR A 66 7.73 -1.44 -2.64
N LYS A 67 8.95 -1.27 -2.13
CA LYS A 67 9.81 -2.38 -1.73
C LYS A 67 9.15 -3.25 -0.65
N VAL A 68 8.46 -2.64 0.30
CA VAL A 68 7.80 -3.33 1.40
C VAL A 68 6.51 -4.05 0.95
N LEU A 69 5.82 -3.56 -0.08
CA LEU A 69 4.61 -4.18 -0.63
C LEU A 69 4.94 -5.32 -1.63
N HIS A 70 6.10 -5.25 -2.28
CA HIS A 70 6.54 -6.20 -3.32
C HIS A 70 7.71 -7.12 -2.89
N GLU A 71 8.13 -7.09 -1.63
CA GLU A 71 8.93 -8.17 -1.00
C GLU A 71 8.03 -9.29 -0.49
#